data_AF-A0A2Z4BWZ7-F1
#
_entry.id   AF-A0A2Z4BWZ7-F1
#
_cell.length_a   1.000
_cell.length_b   1.000
_cell.length_c   1.000
_cell.angle_alpha   90.00
_cell.angle_beta   90.00
_cell.angle_gamma   90.00
#
_symmetry.space_group_name_H-M   'P 1'
#
loop_
_entity.id
_entity.type
_entity.pdbx_description
1 polymer ?
#
loop_
_entity_poly.entity_id
_entity_poly.type
_entity_poly.pdbx_seq_one_letter_code
_entity_poly.pdbx_strand_id
1 'polypeptide(L)'
;MVVVGDRPTLLQLVRKATSFSCSLGAAMTIAMIPLLSELEDKPFEERPVLYACENDHDAVRRVGEMVTSKVTTVPCMVDRICTGRQIGEYEVNVEAEPNFGGSLVLLDPPSDPSLVPFAGTTVLIPSTREEASYFYKRKFSVVNGMHTVLGFMTLREKAPGAKELREHDLLAYDTASPEIRAELWAWVVVRCLALLDEFGVDMLKSAHDLETEEEVFDVLLDYGGQALDRFSSVVDSTSRVLGGGLGNRLTTRLQPMVVFMKNNTMKGSGLPGERFLERAGVEEVFAREAIKSLARSSVSFCTQDFMAAKKARVEARALKAAKVEENKATRVVPDAKAQSGKASSGKQEPSVAQG
;
A
#
# COMPACT_ATOMS: atom_id res chain seq x y z
N MET A 1 -18.77 3.77 21.47
CA MET A 1 -18.03 4.72 20.61
C MET A 1 -18.14 6.10 21.26
N VAL A 2 -17.03 6.71 21.67
CA VAL A 2 -17.05 8.09 22.18
C VAL A 2 -16.63 9.00 21.02
N VAL A 3 -17.54 9.82 20.52
CA VAL A 3 -17.22 10.85 19.51
C VAL A 3 -16.79 12.08 20.27
N VAL A 4 -15.49 12.34 20.29
CA VAL A 4 -14.91 13.44 21.06
C VAL A 4 -14.10 14.35 20.15
N GLY A 5 -14.50 15.62 20.06
CA GLY A 5 -13.75 16.65 19.36
C GLY A 5 -12.67 17.32 20.23
N ASP A 6 -12.66 17.06 21.54
CA ASP A 6 -11.72 17.67 22.47
C ASP A 6 -10.50 16.76 22.74
N ARG A 7 -9.32 17.34 22.51
CA ARG A 7 -8.02 16.70 22.69
C ARG A 7 -7.75 16.22 24.13
N PRO A 8 -8.10 16.98 25.20
CA PRO A 8 -7.86 16.54 26.57
C PRO A 8 -8.54 15.21 26.92
N THR A 9 -9.80 15.04 26.52
CA THR A 9 -10.54 13.80 26.76
C THR A 9 -9.96 12.64 25.95
N LEU A 10 -9.62 12.85 24.66
CA LEU A 10 -8.94 11.82 23.86
C LEU A 10 -7.62 11.37 24.49
N LEU A 11 -6.83 12.31 25.01
CA LEU A 11 -5.57 11.98 25.68
C LEU A 11 -5.81 11.14 26.96
N GLN A 12 -6.82 11.49 27.76
CA GLN A 12 -7.17 10.69 28.94
C GLN A 12 -7.64 9.27 28.57
N LEU A 13 -8.39 9.13 27.48
CA LEU A 13 -8.83 7.82 26.98
C LEU A 13 -7.64 6.98 26.53
N VAL A 14 -6.74 7.56 25.72
CA VAL A 14 -5.56 6.84 25.23
C VAL A 14 -4.63 6.43 26.38
N ARG A 15 -4.47 7.26 27.43
CA ARG A 15 -3.68 6.91 28.61
C ARG A 15 -4.19 5.68 29.36
N LYS A 16 -5.50 5.43 29.32
CA LYS A 16 -6.16 4.30 29.99
C LYS A 16 -6.35 3.08 29.08
N ALA A 17 -6.22 3.25 27.77
CA ALA A 17 -6.40 2.17 26.82
C ALA A 17 -5.26 1.17 26.90
N THR A 18 -5.59 -0.12 26.79
CA THR A 18 -4.60 -1.20 26.53
C THR A 18 -4.34 -1.34 25.02
N SER A 19 -5.34 -1.01 24.20
CA SER A 19 -5.26 -0.97 22.75
C SER A 19 -6.28 -0.01 22.17
N PHE A 20 -6.01 0.49 20.97
CA PHE A 20 -6.93 1.33 20.20
C PHE A 20 -6.64 1.19 18.69
N SER A 21 -7.55 1.67 17.85
CA SER A 21 -7.39 1.67 16.40
C SER A 21 -7.63 3.04 15.81
N CYS A 22 -7.18 3.27 14.58
CA CYS A 22 -7.47 4.50 13.84
C CYS A 22 -7.79 4.23 12.37
N SER A 23 -8.65 5.07 11.79
CA SER A 23 -8.95 5.13 10.36
C SER A 23 -9.27 6.58 9.97
N LEU A 24 -8.21 7.35 9.72
CA LEU A 24 -8.17 8.81 9.58
C LEU A 24 -7.72 9.24 8.18
N GLY A 25 -7.24 8.30 7.35
CA GLY A 25 -6.72 8.58 6.02
C GLY A 25 -5.55 9.55 6.06
N ALA A 26 -5.55 10.54 5.17
CA ALA A 26 -4.47 11.52 5.06
C ALA A 26 -4.26 12.36 6.34
N ALA A 27 -5.25 12.42 7.24
CA ALA A 27 -5.14 13.15 8.49
C ALA A 27 -4.40 12.37 9.60
N MET A 28 -4.07 11.09 9.40
CA MET A 28 -3.49 10.22 10.42
C MET A 28 -2.27 10.84 11.10
N THR A 29 -1.28 11.31 10.32
CA THR A 29 -0.05 11.88 10.90
C THR A 29 -0.31 13.18 11.67
N ILE A 30 -1.22 14.02 11.16
CA ILE A 30 -1.58 15.31 11.76
C ILE A 30 -2.32 15.12 13.08
N ALA A 31 -3.18 14.11 13.17
CA ALA A 31 -3.98 13.85 14.36
C ALA A 31 -3.21 13.01 15.40
N MET A 32 -2.59 11.91 14.97
CA MET A 32 -2.04 10.91 15.89
C MET A 32 -0.70 11.34 16.48
N ILE A 33 0.23 11.92 15.70
CA ILE A 33 1.55 12.28 16.22
C ILE A 33 1.43 13.27 17.39
N PRO A 34 0.72 14.41 17.26
CA PRO A 34 0.60 15.36 18.36
C PRO A 34 -0.07 14.76 19.59
N LEU A 35 -1.14 13.96 19.42
CA LEU A 35 -1.86 13.34 20.53
C LEU A 35 -0.98 12.34 21.29
N LEU A 36 -0.34 11.43 20.56
CA LEU A 36 0.44 10.34 21.15
C LEU A 36 1.77 10.81 21.72
N SER A 37 2.33 11.92 21.21
CA SER A 37 3.56 12.52 21.75
C SER A 37 3.41 13.01 23.20
N GLU A 38 2.18 13.26 23.66
CA GLU A 38 1.87 13.68 25.05
C GLU A 38 1.78 12.51 26.05
N LEU A 39 1.95 11.28 25.59
CA LEU A 39 2.05 10.11 26.46
C LEU A 39 3.45 10.03 27.10
N GLU A 40 3.51 9.43 28.27
CA GLU A 40 4.78 9.06 28.90
C GLU A 40 5.43 7.91 28.13
N ASP A 41 6.76 7.86 28.17
CA ASP A 41 7.50 6.73 27.62
C ASP A 41 7.27 5.49 28.51
N LYS A 42 7.14 4.32 27.87
CA LYS A 42 6.88 3.05 28.54
C LYS A 42 7.82 1.94 28.05
N PRO A 43 8.14 0.94 28.90
CA PRO A 43 8.70 -0.33 28.45
C PRO A 43 7.83 -0.96 27.36
N PHE A 44 8.42 -1.75 26.46
CA PHE A 44 7.74 -2.28 25.28
C PHE A 44 6.47 -3.07 25.65
N GLU A 45 6.52 -3.83 26.73
CA GLU A 45 5.49 -4.71 27.25
C GLU A 45 4.31 -3.96 27.89
N GLU A 46 4.51 -2.69 28.26
CA GLU A 46 3.51 -1.83 28.91
C GLU A 46 2.90 -0.80 27.95
N ARG A 47 3.41 -0.72 26.71
CA ARG A 47 2.90 0.20 25.68
C ARG A 47 1.53 -0.27 25.23
N PRO A 48 0.54 0.65 25.12
CA PRO A 48 -0.70 0.31 24.47
C PRO A 48 -0.48 0.05 22.98
N VAL A 49 -1.31 -0.82 22.40
CA VAL A 49 -1.19 -1.21 20.99
C VAL A 49 -2.11 -0.35 20.12
N LEU A 50 -1.53 0.31 19.10
CA LEU A 50 -2.26 1.00 18.05
C LEU A 50 -2.40 0.09 16.82
N TYR A 51 -3.62 -0.41 16.57
CA TYR A 51 -3.96 -1.12 15.34
C TYR A 51 -4.33 -0.12 14.23
N ALA A 52 -3.35 0.22 13.40
CA ALA A 52 -3.49 1.25 12.38
C ALA A 52 -4.21 0.71 11.12
N CYS A 53 -5.49 1.02 11.00
CA CYS A 53 -6.39 0.56 9.93
C CYS A 53 -6.43 1.58 8.78
N GLU A 54 -5.28 1.81 8.15
CA GLU A 54 -5.06 2.87 7.16
C GLU A 54 -4.56 2.30 5.84
N ASN A 55 -5.05 2.83 4.72
CA ASN A 55 -4.51 2.48 3.39
C ASN A 55 -3.14 3.14 3.10
N ASP A 56 -2.75 4.19 3.83
CA ASP A 56 -1.45 4.86 3.72
C ASP A 56 -0.45 4.26 4.72
N HIS A 57 0.19 3.15 4.34
CA HIS A 57 1.17 2.48 5.19
C HIS A 57 2.46 3.30 5.42
N ASP A 58 2.75 4.30 4.57
CA ASP A 58 3.85 5.23 4.83
C ASP A 58 3.50 6.19 5.97
N ALA A 59 2.26 6.65 6.05
CA ALA A 59 1.76 7.39 7.21
C ALA A 59 1.81 6.54 8.48
N VAL A 60 1.38 5.27 8.41
CA VAL A 60 1.46 4.34 9.55
C VAL A 60 2.89 4.19 10.05
N ARG A 61 3.85 3.95 9.14
CA ARG A 61 5.26 3.84 9.48
C ARG A 61 5.78 5.11 10.15
N ARG A 62 5.49 6.29 9.58
CA ARG A 62 5.89 7.58 10.17
C ARG A 62 5.32 7.79 11.57
N VAL A 63 4.05 7.44 11.81
CA VAL A 63 3.47 7.50 13.16
C VAL A 63 4.24 6.57 14.09
N GLY A 64 4.42 5.30 13.71
CA GLY A 64 5.14 4.32 14.52
C GLY A 64 6.57 4.74 14.89
N GLU A 65 7.32 5.31 13.93
CA GLU A 65 8.67 5.84 14.16
C GLU A 65 8.68 7.01 15.16
N MET A 66 7.73 7.94 15.03
CA MET A 66 7.69 9.16 15.85
C MET A 66 7.24 8.94 17.29
N VAL A 67 6.51 7.85 17.57
CA VAL A 67 5.96 7.56 18.91
C VAL A 67 6.33 6.17 19.44
N THR A 68 7.44 5.61 18.94
CA THR A 68 7.88 4.23 19.22
C THR A 68 8.07 3.91 20.71
N SER A 69 8.51 4.89 21.53
CA SER A 69 8.69 4.73 22.98
C SER A 69 7.38 4.75 23.78
N LYS A 70 6.27 5.12 23.13
CA LYS A 70 4.99 5.44 23.78
C LYS A 70 3.90 4.44 23.47
N VAL A 71 3.87 3.94 22.23
CA VAL A 71 2.86 2.99 21.74
C VAL A 71 3.50 1.94 20.83
N THR A 72 2.90 0.75 20.78
CA THR A 72 3.28 -0.29 19.82
C THR A 72 2.35 -0.20 18.62
N THR A 73 2.86 0.22 17.47
CA THR A 73 2.04 0.38 16.25
C THR A 73 2.03 -0.92 15.44
N VAL A 74 0.84 -1.50 15.28
CA VAL A 74 0.59 -2.68 14.44
C VAL A 74 -0.08 -2.24 13.14
N PRO A 75 0.61 -2.29 11.98
CA PRO A 75 -0.01 -2.00 10.69
C PRO A 75 -1.06 -3.06 10.36
N CYS A 76 -2.24 -2.62 9.92
CA CYS A 76 -3.31 -3.50 9.48
C CYS A 76 -3.63 -3.24 8.01
N MET A 77 -3.78 -4.29 7.20
CA MET A 77 -4.48 -4.17 5.92
C MET A 77 -5.97 -4.24 6.20
N VAL A 78 -6.71 -3.26 5.67
CA VAL A 78 -8.17 -3.26 5.73
C VAL A 78 -8.77 -3.19 4.33
N ASP A 79 -9.87 -3.90 4.15
CA ASP A 79 -10.61 -3.93 2.90
C ASP A 79 -12.10 -3.88 3.17
N ARG A 80 -12.71 -2.74 2.82
CA ARG A 80 -14.15 -2.57 2.67
C ARG A 80 -14.39 -1.29 1.88
N ILE A 81 -15.21 -1.37 0.84
CA ILE A 81 -15.56 -0.22 0.03
C ILE A 81 -16.66 0.55 0.76
N CYS A 82 -16.29 1.69 1.35
CA CYS A 82 -17.24 2.67 1.87
C CYS A 82 -17.48 3.74 0.79
N THR A 83 -18.74 4.00 0.49
CA THR A 83 -19.17 4.90 -0.60
C THR A 83 -19.74 6.21 -0.08
N GLY A 84 -20.30 6.19 1.12
CA GLY A 84 -21.01 7.33 1.68
C GLY A 84 -20.80 7.46 3.18
N ARG A 85 -20.91 8.69 3.66
CA ARG A 85 -21.01 9.00 5.09
C ARG A 85 -21.98 10.15 5.27
N GLN A 86 -22.92 9.97 6.20
CA GLN A 86 -23.81 11.02 6.67
C GLN A 86 -23.53 11.26 8.16
N ILE A 87 -23.25 12.51 8.51
CA ILE A 87 -23.03 12.92 9.91
C ILE A 87 -24.28 13.68 10.34
N GLY A 88 -25.08 13.07 11.20
CA GLY A 88 -26.22 13.70 11.86
C GLY A 88 -25.83 14.33 13.18
N GLU A 89 -26.80 14.91 13.88
CA GLU A 89 -26.60 15.54 15.20
C GLU A 89 -26.16 14.52 16.26
N TYR A 90 -26.69 13.29 16.20
CA TYR A 90 -26.47 12.24 17.19
C TYR A 90 -25.94 10.93 16.60
N GLU A 91 -25.73 10.86 15.28
CA GLU A 91 -25.35 9.63 14.60
C GLU A 91 -24.37 9.86 13.45
N VAL A 92 -23.60 8.82 13.15
CA VAL A 92 -22.74 8.76 11.97
C VAL A 92 -23.13 7.51 11.21
N ASN A 93 -23.78 7.69 10.07
CA ASN A 93 -24.16 6.62 9.15
C ASN A 93 -23.08 6.46 8.09
N VAL A 94 -22.64 5.23 7.85
CA VAL A 94 -21.65 4.90 6.82
C VAL A 94 -22.29 3.92 5.85
N GLU A 95 -22.28 4.28 4.57
CA GLU A 95 -22.71 3.41 3.48
C GLU A 95 -21.51 2.63 2.97
N ALA A 96 -21.66 1.32 2.83
CA ALA A 96 -20.64 0.41 2.34
C ALA A 96 -21.24 -0.60 1.38
N GLU A 97 -20.38 -1.24 0.59
CA GLU A 97 -20.77 -2.31 -0.32
C GLU A 97 -21.60 -3.41 0.39
N PRO A 98 -22.65 -3.93 -0.27
CA PRO A 98 -23.48 -4.99 0.29
C PRO A 98 -22.75 -6.34 0.28
N ASN A 99 -23.18 -7.26 1.14
CA ASN A 99 -22.77 -8.66 1.14
C ASN A 99 -21.27 -8.96 1.36
N PHE A 100 -20.46 -7.95 1.69
CA PHE A 100 -19.07 -8.11 2.09
C PHE A 100 -18.83 -7.50 3.48
N GLY A 101 -18.53 -8.34 4.47
CA GLY A 101 -18.30 -7.92 5.85
C GLY A 101 -17.03 -7.09 6.06
N GLY A 102 -16.13 -7.12 5.08
CA GLY A 102 -14.81 -6.53 5.13
C GLY A 102 -13.72 -7.56 5.48
N SER A 103 -12.47 -7.14 5.37
CA SER A 103 -11.31 -7.90 5.80
C SER A 103 -10.35 -7.00 6.58
N LEU A 104 -9.81 -7.53 7.67
CA LEU A 104 -8.76 -6.92 8.48
C LEU A 104 -7.65 -7.95 8.66
N VAL A 105 -6.44 -7.62 8.24
CA VAL A 105 -5.27 -8.49 8.35
C VAL A 105 -4.17 -7.79 9.14
N LEU A 106 -3.67 -8.42 10.19
CA LEU A 106 -2.51 -7.92 10.93
C LEU A 106 -1.26 -8.14 10.09
N LEU A 107 -0.53 -7.06 9.79
CA LEU A 107 0.69 -7.14 8.96
C LEU A 107 1.96 -7.42 9.76
N ASP A 108 1.88 -7.27 11.08
CA ASP A 108 2.88 -7.75 12.03
C ASP A 108 2.15 -8.61 13.08
N PRO A 109 1.87 -9.90 12.77
CA PRO A 109 1.10 -10.74 13.65
C PRO A 109 1.86 -11.03 14.95
N PRO A 110 1.18 -11.05 16.12
CA PRO A 110 1.82 -11.43 17.38
C PRO A 110 2.18 -12.92 17.36
N SER A 111 3.18 -13.31 18.18
CA SER A 111 3.54 -14.72 18.36
C SER A 111 2.41 -15.55 18.97
N ASP A 112 1.54 -14.92 19.77
CA ASP A 112 0.36 -15.52 20.35
C ASP A 112 -0.89 -14.74 19.85
N PRO A 113 -1.68 -15.33 18.93
CA PRO A 113 -2.91 -14.73 18.43
C PRO A 113 -3.95 -14.43 19.51
N SER A 114 -3.92 -15.11 20.66
CA SER A 114 -4.87 -14.89 21.76
C SER A 114 -4.70 -13.53 22.45
N LEU A 115 -3.57 -12.84 22.19
CA LEU A 115 -3.29 -11.49 22.69
C LEU A 115 -4.03 -10.40 21.90
N VAL A 116 -4.61 -10.73 20.74
CA VAL A 116 -5.38 -9.75 19.95
C VAL A 116 -6.75 -9.53 20.60
N PRO A 117 -7.14 -8.27 20.92
CA PRO A 117 -8.34 -7.98 21.69
C PRO A 117 -9.63 -8.04 20.87
N PHE A 118 -9.58 -8.59 19.66
CA PHE A 118 -10.70 -8.70 18.74
C PHE A 118 -10.59 -9.97 17.88
N ALA A 119 -11.74 -10.49 17.47
CA ALA A 119 -11.86 -11.69 16.66
C ALA A 119 -13.07 -11.55 15.72
N GLY A 120 -13.29 -12.55 14.87
CA GLY A 120 -14.43 -12.62 13.96
C GLY A 120 -14.02 -13.11 12.59
N THR A 121 -15.00 -13.43 11.76
CA THR A 121 -14.79 -13.98 10.40
C THR A 121 -14.13 -12.99 9.44
N THR A 122 -14.12 -11.69 9.78
CA THR A 122 -13.48 -10.63 8.99
C THR A 122 -12.05 -10.34 9.44
N VAL A 123 -11.59 -10.96 10.53
CA VAL A 123 -10.25 -10.74 11.11
C VAL A 123 -9.37 -11.93 10.76
N LEU A 124 -8.22 -11.64 10.16
CA LEU A 124 -7.21 -12.63 9.83
C LEU A 124 -5.91 -12.29 10.56
N ILE A 125 -5.39 -13.26 11.29
CA ILE A 125 -4.10 -13.19 11.96
C ILE A 125 -3.20 -14.22 11.27
N PRO A 126 -2.37 -13.80 10.30
CA PRO A 126 -1.47 -14.70 9.61
C PRO A 126 -0.48 -15.35 10.59
N SER A 127 -0.08 -16.59 10.33
CA SER A 127 0.89 -17.31 11.16
C SER A 127 2.31 -16.80 10.93
N THR A 128 2.57 -16.22 9.76
CA THR A 128 3.88 -15.68 9.38
C THR A 128 3.79 -14.29 8.76
N ARG A 129 4.91 -13.57 8.78
CA ARG A 129 5.04 -12.28 8.07
C ARG A 129 4.94 -12.43 6.55
N GLU A 130 5.29 -13.59 6.01
CA GLU A 130 5.21 -13.86 4.58
C GLU A 130 3.75 -14.02 4.14
N GLU A 131 2.95 -14.77 4.90
CA GLU A 131 1.49 -14.84 4.69
C GLU A 131 0.84 -13.45 4.81
N ALA A 132 1.23 -12.67 5.82
CA ALA A 132 0.75 -11.30 5.98
C ALA A 132 1.10 -10.40 4.77
N SER A 133 2.32 -10.52 4.25
CA SER A 133 2.77 -9.85 3.03
C SER A 133 1.91 -10.27 1.83
N TYR A 134 1.61 -11.56 1.70
CA TYR A 134 0.72 -12.07 0.67
C TYR A 134 -0.68 -11.45 0.74
N PHE A 135 -1.34 -11.46 1.90
CA PHE A 135 -2.68 -10.88 2.03
C PHE A 135 -2.71 -9.40 1.71
N TYR A 136 -1.68 -8.65 2.14
CA TYR A 136 -1.50 -7.26 1.74
C TYR A 136 -1.34 -7.10 0.22
N LYS A 137 -0.43 -7.87 -0.40
CA LYS A 137 -0.18 -7.84 -1.84
C LYS A 137 -1.39 -8.29 -2.66
N ARG A 138 -2.17 -9.24 -2.16
CA ARG A 138 -3.42 -9.71 -2.78
C ARG A 138 -4.42 -8.58 -2.89
N LYS A 139 -4.72 -7.87 -1.80
CA LYS A 139 -5.62 -6.70 -1.82
C LYS A 139 -5.04 -5.57 -2.67
N PHE A 140 -3.75 -5.31 -2.55
CA PHE A 140 -3.07 -4.26 -3.32
C PHE A 140 -3.08 -4.52 -4.83
N SER A 141 -2.87 -5.77 -5.24
CA SER A 141 -2.78 -6.17 -6.64
C SER A 141 -4.16 -6.36 -7.24
N VAL A 142 -5.03 -7.15 -6.60
CA VAL A 142 -6.34 -7.52 -7.14
C VAL A 142 -7.33 -6.39 -6.89
N VAL A 143 -7.66 -6.04 -5.64
CA VAL A 143 -8.69 -5.02 -5.38
C VAL A 143 -8.26 -3.63 -5.85
N ASN A 144 -7.20 -3.06 -5.26
CA ASN A 144 -6.78 -1.70 -5.62
C ASN A 144 -6.30 -1.62 -7.09
N GLY A 145 -5.67 -2.68 -7.59
CA GLY A 145 -5.17 -2.72 -8.96
C GLY A 145 -6.29 -2.87 -9.98
N MET A 146 -7.28 -3.74 -9.76
CA MET A 146 -8.44 -3.85 -10.65
C MET A 146 -9.31 -2.62 -10.62
N HIS A 147 -9.43 -1.96 -9.47
CA HIS A 147 -10.14 -0.68 -9.41
C HIS A 147 -9.47 0.36 -10.32
N THR A 148 -8.12 0.38 -10.33
CA THR A 148 -7.34 1.22 -11.24
C THR A 148 -7.54 0.82 -12.71
N VAL A 149 -7.61 -0.48 -13.01
CA VAL A 149 -7.91 -1.00 -14.36
C VAL A 149 -9.28 -0.51 -14.82
N LEU A 150 -10.31 -0.63 -14.00
CA LEU A 150 -11.65 -0.11 -14.28
C LEU A 150 -11.64 1.40 -14.51
N GLY A 151 -10.91 2.17 -13.70
CA GLY A 151 -10.73 3.61 -13.90
C GLY A 151 -10.17 3.94 -15.28
N PHE A 152 -9.05 3.31 -15.67
CA PHE A 152 -8.43 3.56 -16.97
C PHE A 152 -9.26 3.05 -18.15
N MET A 153 -9.92 1.89 -18.02
CA MET A 153 -10.85 1.40 -19.04
C MET A 153 -12.02 2.35 -19.20
N THR A 154 -12.59 2.86 -18.10
CA THR A 154 -13.66 3.86 -18.15
C THR A 154 -13.22 5.11 -18.91
N LEU A 155 -12.01 5.61 -18.67
CA LEU A 155 -11.48 6.74 -19.43
C LEU A 155 -11.26 6.40 -20.91
N ARG A 156 -10.77 5.20 -21.23
CA ARG A 156 -10.61 4.72 -22.62
C ARG A 156 -11.93 4.73 -23.37
N GLU A 157 -13.00 4.23 -22.75
CA GLU A 157 -14.31 4.10 -23.39
C GLU A 157 -15.10 5.43 -23.41
N LYS A 158 -15.12 6.17 -22.30
CA LYS A 158 -16.00 7.34 -22.13
C LYS A 158 -15.33 8.68 -22.42
N ALA A 159 -14.00 8.73 -22.44
CA ALA A 159 -13.24 9.96 -22.66
C ALA A 159 -12.02 9.77 -23.59
N PRO A 160 -12.17 9.11 -24.75
CA PRO A 160 -11.04 8.87 -25.64
C PRO A 160 -10.36 10.18 -26.04
N GLY A 161 -9.04 10.24 -25.87
CA GLY A 161 -8.23 11.42 -26.20
C GLY A 161 -8.25 12.56 -25.18
N ALA A 162 -8.95 12.41 -24.05
CA ALA A 162 -8.85 13.37 -22.95
C ALA A 162 -7.39 13.45 -22.45
N LYS A 163 -6.96 14.68 -22.11
CA LYS A 163 -5.61 14.94 -21.56
C LYS A 163 -5.62 15.19 -20.05
N GLU A 164 -6.82 15.15 -19.44
CA GLU A 164 -7.10 15.47 -18.05
C GLU A 164 -8.10 14.48 -17.49
N LEU A 165 -8.10 14.31 -16.16
CA LEU A 165 -9.04 13.45 -15.46
C LEU A 165 -10.45 14.01 -15.60
N ARG A 166 -11.33 13.26 -16.26
CA ARG A 166 -12.76 13.54 -16.29
C ARG A 166 -13.48 12.61 -15.35
N GLU A 167 -14.44 13.18 -14.63
CA GLU A 167 -15.30 12.43 -13.73
C GLU A 167 -16.32 11.63 -14.55
N HIS A 168 -16.29 10.31 -14.33
CA HIS A 168 -17.23 9.37 -14.91
C HIS A 168 -17.51 8.28 -13.88
N ASP A 169 -18.75 7.80 -13.85
CA ASP A 169 -19.08 6.55 -13.18
C ASP A 169 -18.26 5.43 -13.82
N LEU A 170 -17.64 4.61 -12.97
CA LEU A 170 -16.86 3.47 -13.41
C LEU A 170 -17.72 2.50 -14.22
N LEU A 171 -17.09 1.83 -15.18
CA LEU A 171 -17.69 0.69 -15.84
C LEU A 171 -18.03 -0.38 -14.80
N ALA A 172 -19.27 -0.87 -14.83
CA ALA A 172 -19.68 -2.00 -14.02
C ALA A 172 -19.49 -3.30 -14.82
N TYR A 173 -18.92 -4.33 -14.18
CA TYR A 173 -18.55 -5.59 -14.83
C TYR A 173 -19.76 -6.33 -15.40
N ASP A 174 -20.85 -6.38 -14.65
CA ASP A 174 -22.13 -7.02 -14.98
C ASP A 174 -22.84 -6.43 -16.21
N THR A 175 -22.67 -5.13 -16.47
CA THR A 175 -23.28 -4.43 -17.61
C THR A 175 -22.33 -4.17 -18.78
N ALA A 176 -21.05 -4.50 -18.62
CA ALA A 176 -20.04 -4.33 -19.67
C ALA A 176 -20.24 -5.31 -20.85
N SER A 177 -19.75 -4.92 -22.03
CA SER A 177 -19.77 -5.80 -23.21
C SER A 177 -18.97 -7.09 -22.96
N PRO A 178 -19.26 -8.19 -23.68
CA PRO A 178 -18.48 -9.43 -23.57
C PRO A 178 -16.96 -9.23 -23.73
N GLU A 179 -16.55 -8.35 -24.64
CA GLU A 179 -15.15 -8.05 -24.93
C GLU A 179 -14.48 -7.34 -23.75
N ILE A 180 -15.16 -6.34 -23.16
CA ILE A 180 -14.66 -5.64 -21.97
C ILE A 180 -14.59 -6.60 -20.78
N ARG A 181 -15.60 -7.46 -20.59
CA ARG A 181 -15.59 -8.47 -19.52
C ARG A 181 -14.44 -9.46 -19.68
N ALA A 182 -14.14 -9.89 -20.91
CA ALA A 182 -13.00 -10.76 -21.19
C ALA A 182 -11.66 -10.06 -20.90
N GLU A 183 -11.51 -8.78 -21.29
CA GLU A 183 -10.31 -8.01 -20.94
C GLU A 183 -10.16 -7.81 -19.42
N LEU A 184 -11.25 -7.50 -18.71
CA LEU A 184 -11.26 -7.35 -17.25
C LEU A 184 -10.87 -8.65 -16.55
N TRP A 185 -11.43 -9.78 -17.00
CA TRP A 185 -11.07 -11.09 -16.48
C TRP A 185 -9.59 -11.42 -16.73
N ALA A 186 -9.06 -11.14 -17.93
CA ALA A 186 -7.64 -11.32 -18.21
C ALA A 186 -6.76 -10.47 -17.28
N TRP A 187 -7.16 -9.24 -16.94
CA TRP A 187 -6.47 -8.42 -15.95
C TRP A 187 -6.49 -9.01 -14.55
N VAL A 188 -7.62 -9.57 -14.10
CA VAL A 188 -7.73 -10.28 -12.83
C VAL A 188 -6.76 -11.47 -12.81
N VAL A 189 -6.84 -12.32 -13.83
CA VAL A 189 -6.04 -13.55 -13.94
C VAL A 189 -4.55 -13.23 -13.93
N VAL A 190 -4.08 -12.25 -14.69
CA VAL A 190 -2.66 -11.85 -14.69
C VAL A 190 -2.19 -11.34 -13.33
N ARG A 191 -3.06 -10.63 -12.60
CA ARG A 191 -2.74 -10.14 -11.24
C ARG A 191 -2.65 -11.28 -10.23
N CYS A 192 -3.55 -12.26 -10.32
CA CYS A 192 -3.50 -13.46 -9.50
C CYS A 192 -2.27 -14.33 -9.85
N LEU A 193 -1.96 -14.45 -11.14
CA LEU A 193 -0.77 -15.14 -11.64
C LEU A 193 0.53 -14.51 -11.13
N ALA A 194 0.59 -13.17 -11.03
CA ALA A 194 1.73 -12.49 -10.43
C ALA A 194 1.88 -12.77 -8.93
N LEU A 195 0.77 -12.99 -8.20
CA LEU A 195 0.83 -13.42 -6.79
C LEU A 195 1.31 -14.88 -6.68
N LEU A 196 0.82 -15.75 -7.56
CA LEU A 196 1.25 -17.14 -7.63
C LEU A 196 2.75 -17.25 -7.92
N ASP A 197 3.27 -16.42 -8.83
CA ASP A 197 4.70 -16.34 -9.15
C ASP A 197 5.53 -15.76 -7.98
N GLU A 198 5.05 -14.69 -7.33
CA GLU A 198 5.78 -14.03 -6.24
C GLU A 198 5.91 -14.90 -4.99
N PHE A 199 4.88 -15.69 -4.67
CA PHE A 199 4.81 -16.42 -3.40
C PHE A 199 4.87 -17.94 -3.52
N GLY A 200 4.56 -18.51 -4.68
CA GLY A 200 4.54 -19.95 -4.90
C GLY A 200 3.32 -20.67 -4.29
N VAL A 201 3.08 -21.89 -4.76
CA VAL A 201 1.90 -22.71 -4.39
C VAL A 201 1.94 -23.08 -2.91
N ASP A 202 3.08 -23.50 -2.38
CA ASP A 202 3.18 -24.01 -1.00
C ASP A 202 2.90 -22.93 0.05
N MET A 203 3.39 -21.70 -0.19
CA MET A 203 3.09 -20.55 0.69
C MET A 203 1.59 -20.26 0.67
N LEU A 204 0.97 -20.26 -0.51
CA LEU A 204 -0.46 -19.99 -0.67
C LEU A 204 -1.33 -21.10 -0.04
N LYS A 205 -0.90 -22.35 -0.11
CA LYS A 205 -1.53 -23.46 0.61
C LYS A 205 -1.51 -23.21 2.11
N SER A 206 -0.35 -22.86 2.67
CA SER A 206 -0.22 -22.51 4.10
C SER A 206 -1.12 -21.35 4.49
N ALA A 207 -1.12 -20.27 3.69
CA ALA A 207 -1.88 -19.06 3.98
C ALA A 207 -3.40 -19.28 4.06
N HIS A 208 -3.93 -20.28 3.34
CA HIS A 208 -5.36 -20.56 3.23
C HIS A 208 -5.79 -21.91 3.80
N ASP A 209 -4.87 -22.65 4.42
CA ASP A 209 -5.12 -24.01 4.94
C ASP A 209 -5.64 -24.97 3.84
N LEU A 210 -4.91 -25.04 2.72
CA LEU A 210 -5.28 -25.83 1.53
C LEU A 210 -4.30 -26.99 1.29
N GLU A 211 -4.79 -28.03 0.60
CA GLU A 211 -4.03 -29.26 0.38
C GLU A 211 -3.53 -29.41 -1.07
N THR A 212 -4.21 -28.79 -2.03
CA THR A 212 -3.93 -28.99 -3.46
C THR A 212 -3.58 -27.69 -4.18
N GLU A 213 -2.91 -27.83 -5.33
CA GLU A 213 -2.61 -26.68 -6.20
C GLU A 213 -3.90 -26.10 -6.82
N GLU A 214 -4.84 -26.98 -7.16
CA GLU A 214 -6.14 -26.62 -7.73
C GLU A 214 -6.96 -25.76 -6.76
N GLU A 215 -6.95 -26.08 -5.47
CA GLU A 215 -7.60 -25.25 -4.45
C GLU A 215 -6.97 -23.85 -4.36
N VAL A 216 -5.64 -23.74 -4.49
CA VAL A 216 -4.96 -22.43 -4.53
C VAL A 216 -5.43 -21.64 -5.75
N PHE A 217 -5.56 -22.29 -6.90
CA PHE A 217 -6.03 -21.64 -8.12
C PHE A 217 -7.46 -21.13 -7.95
N ASP A 218 -8.35 -21.97 -7.44
CA ASP A 218 -9.75 -21.64 -7.23
C ASP A 218 -9.91 -20.49 -6.22
N VAL A 219 -9.17 -20.49 -5.11
CA VAL A 219 -9.19 -19.38 -4.13
C VAL A 219 -8.74 -18.05 -4.75
N LEU A 220 -7.72 -18.06 -5.60
CA LEU A 220 -7.25 -16.84 -6.28
C LEU A 220 -8.24 -16.34 -7.33
N LEU A 221 -8.83 -17.24 -8.11
CA LEU A 221 -9.80 -16.90 -9.15
C LEU A 221 -11.12 -16.42 -8.54
N ASP A 222 -11.60 -17.08 -7.49
CA ASP A 222 -12.80 -16.70 -6.75
C ASP A 222 -12.65 -15.32 -6.11
N TYR A 223 -11.49 -15.04 -5.48
CA TYR A 223 -11.23 -13.70 -4.94
C TYR A 223 -11.21 -12.63 -6.04
N GLY A 224 -10.69 -12.97 -7.21
CA GLY A 224 -10.71 -12.12 -8.40
C GLY A 224 -12.12 -11.84 -8.91
N GLY A 225 -12.97 -12.87 -9.00
CA GLY A 225 -14.38 -12.75 -9.38
C GLY A 225 -15.17 -11.92 -8.37
N GLN A 226 -15.01 -12.21 -7.08
CA GLN A 226 -15.63 -11.44 -6.01
C GLN A 226 -15.23 -9.96 -6.07
N ALA A 227 -13.97 -9.63 -6.40
CA ALA A 227 -13.56 -8.25 -6.56
C ALA A 227 -14.33 -7.54 -7.69
N LEU A 228 -14.55 -8.21 -8.83
CA LEU A 228 -15.35 -7.66 -9.93
C LEU A 228 -16.82 -7.46 -9.54
N ASP A 229 -17.42 -8.44 -8.87
CA ASP A 229 -18.80 -8.36 -8.38
C ASP A 229 -18.97 -7.20 -7.38
N ARG A 230 -18.00 -7.04 -6.47
CA ARG A 230 -17.95 -5.94 -5.51
C ARG A 230 -17.93 -4.58 -6.20
N PHE A 231 -17.15 -4.42 -7.28
CA PHE A 231 -17.13 -3.17 -8.05
C PHE A 231 -18.44 -2.89 -8.79
N SER A 232 -19.20 -3.91 -9.17
CA SER A 232 -20.54 -3.74 -9.75
C SER A 232 -21.61 -3.40 -8.71
N SER A 233 -21.39 -3.75 -7.44
CA SER A 233 -22.39 -3.56 -6.37
C SER A 233 -22.57 -2.11 -5.90
N VAL A 234 -21.67 -1.22 -6.29
CA VAL A 234 -21.66 0.19 -5.87
C VAL A 234 -21.27 1.11 -7.01
N VAL A 235 -21.85 2.31 -7.04
CA VAL A 235 -21.43 3.36 -7.98
C VAL A 235 -20.21 4.06 -7.41
N ASP A 236 -19.13 4.12 -8.20
CA ASP A 236 -17.92 4.85 -7.89
C ASP A 236 -17.43 5.64 -9.11
N SER A 237 -16.50 6.57 -8.90
CA SER A 237 -16.02 7.50 -9.93
C SER A 237 -14.53 7.37 -10.24
N THR A 238 -14.19 7.72 -11.47
CA THR A 238 -12.79 7.87 -11.91
C THR A 238 -12.01 8.87 -11.06
N SER A 239 -12.66 9.93 -10.57
CA SER A 239 -12.03 10.97 -9.73
C SER A 239 -11.56 10.40 -8.39
N ARG A 240 -12.36 9.55 -7.73
CA ARG A 240 -12.00 8.91 -6.47
C ARG A 240 -10.86 7.90 -6.64
N VAL A 241 -10.96 7.03 -7.63
CA VAL A 241 -10.02 5.92 -7.82
C VAL A 241 -8.66 6.40 -8.35
N LEU A 242 -8.70 7.32 -9.31
CA LEU A 242 -7.50 7.84 -9.98
C LEU A 242 -6.99 9.14 -9.37
N GLY A 243 -7.67 9.71 -8.37
CA GLY A 243 -7.32 10.97 -7.72
C GLY A 243 -5.94 11.01 -7.05
N GLY A 244 -5.32 9.84 -6.82
CA GLY A 244 -3.92 9.72 -6.40
C GLY A 244 -2.88 10.00 -7.49
N GLY A 245 -3.29 10.56 -8.63
CA GLY A 245 -2.48 10.86 -9.82
C GLY A 245 -2.52 9.73 -10.84
N LEU A 246 -3.01 10.01 -12.05
CA LEU A 246 -3.04 9.10 -13.18
C LEU A 246 -1.66 8.48 -13.47
N GLY A 247 -0.62 9.30 -13.55
CA GLY A 247 0.75 8.83 -13.83
C GLY A 247 1.28 7.90 -12.73
N ASN A 248 0.97 8.20 -11.47
CA ASN A 248 1.32 7.37 -10.33
C ASN A 248 0.56 6.02 -10.38
N ARG A 249 -0.75 6.05 -10.65
CA ARG A 249 -1.59 4.85 -10.79
C ARG A 249 -1.15 3.96 -11.95
N LEU A 250 -0.85 4.54 -13.11
CA LEU A 250 -0.31 3.80 -14.26
C LEU A 250 1.02 3.10 -13.89
N THR A 251 1.96 3.84 -13.29
CA THR A 251 3.31 3.34 -12.97
C THR A 251 3.30 2.29 -11.88
N THR A 252 2.47 2.45 -10.85
CA THR A 252 2.47 1.57 -9.67
C THR A 252 1.46 0.41 -9.77
N ARG A 253 0.48 0.45 -10.68
CA ARG A 253 -0.60 -0.55 -10.75
C ARG A 253 -0.72 -1.26 -12.08
N LEU A 254 -0.57 -0.58 -13.22
CA LEU A 254 -0.76 -1.17 -14.55
C LEU A 254 0.57 -1.66 -15.15
N GLN A 255 1.58 -0.78 -15.20
CA GLN A 255 2.89 -1.10 -15.78
C GLN A 255 3.58 -2.33 -15.16
N PRO A 256 3.50 -2.61 -13.84
CA PRO A 256 4.10 -3.80 -13.27
C PRO A 256 3.57 -5.09 -13.91
N MET A 257 2.29 -5.13 -14.30
CA MET A 257 1.71 -6.30 -14.98
C MET A 257 2.19 -6.43 -16.42
N VAL A 258 2.43 -5.31 -17.11
CA VAL A 258 3.05 -5.32 -18.44
C VAL A 258 4.46 -5.90 -18.37
N VAL A 259 5.25 -5.47 -17.37
CA VAL A 259 6.63 -5.95 -17.15
C VAL A 259 6.62 -7.43 -16.75
N PHE A 260 5.76 -7.81 -15.82
CA PHE A 260 5.56 -9.20 -15.39
C PHE A 260 5.28 -10.10 -16.59
N MET A 261 4.24 -9.79 -17.36
CA MET A 261 3.91 -10.59 -18.55
C MET A 261 5.07 -10.58 -19.54
N LYS A 262 5.73 -9.44 -19.80
CA LYS A 262 6.87 -9.39 -20.73
C LYS A 262 8.01 -10.33 -20.33
N ASN A 263 8.28 -10.47 -19.04
CA ASN A 263 9.43 -11.22 -18.52
C ASN A 263 9.15 -12.70 -18.30
N ASN A 264 7.88 -13.10 -18.18
CA ASN A 264 7.49 -14.48 -17.89
C ASN A 264 6.72 -15.08 -19.06
N THR A 265 7.15 -16.23 -19.56
CA THR A 265 6.43 -17.02 -20.57
C THR A 265 5.85 -18.25 -19.90
N MET A 266 4.53 -18.42 -19.97
CA MET A 266 3.83 -19.48 -19.23
C MET A 266 3.65 -20.73 -20.08
N LYS A 267 3.24 -20.58 -21.33
CA LYS A 267 2.98 -21.68 -22.26
C LYS A 267 4.24 -22.51 -22.52
N GLY A 268 4.12 -23.82 -22.34
CA GLY A 268 5.18 -24.79 -22.48
C GLY A 268 6.22 -24.76 -21.35
N SER A 269 5.95 -24.06 -20.25
CA SER A 269 6.87 -23.99 -19.11
C SER A 269 6.75 -25.20 -18.17
N GLY A 270 5.58 -25.86 -18.14
CA GLY A 270 5.26 -26.90 -17.14
C GLY A 270 5.09 -26.35 -15.71
N LEU A 271 5.24 -25.04 -15.51
CA LEU A 271 5.11 -24.37 -14.22
C LEU A 271 3.63 -24.19 -13.85
N PRO A 272 3.32 -23.98 -12.55
CA PRO A 272 1.95 -23.75 -12.09
C PRO A 272 1.22 -22.63 -12.85
N GLY A 273 1.94 -21.61 -13.31
CA GLY A 273 1.37 -20.50 -14.08
C GLY A 273 0.72 -20.89 -15.40
N GLU A 274 1.18 -21.97 -16.06
CA GLU A 274 0.55 -22.50 -17.27
C GLU A 274 -0.82 -23.10 -16.95
N ARG A 275 -0.87 -24.01 -15.97
CA ARG A 275 -2.11 -24.66 -15.51
C ARG A 275 -3.10 -23.66 -14.92
N PHE A 276 -2.61 -22.60 -14.27
CA PHE A 276 -3.45 -21.52 -13.77
C PHE A 276 -4.18 -20.77 -14.90
N LEU A 277 -3.49 -20.46 -16.00
CA LEU A 277 -4.11 -19.82 -17.17
C LEU A 277 -5.16 -20.73 -17.84
N GLU A 278 -4.86 -22.03 -17.95
CA GLU A 278 -5.79 -23.03 -18.47
C GLU A 278 -7.04 -23.13 -17.58
N ARG A 279 -6.86 -23.23 -16.26
CA ARG A 279 -7.95 -23.28 -15.28
C ARG A 279 -8.83 -22.02 -15.33
N ALA A 280 -8.22 -20.87 -15.56
CA ALA A 280 -8.91 -19.59 -15.69
C ALA A 280 -9.61 -19.38 -17.05
N GLY A 281 -9.34 -20.25 -18.04
CA GLY A 281 -9.88 -20.14 -19.40
C GLY A 281 -9.34 -18.94 -20.17
N VAL A 282 -8.10 -18.50 -19.90
CA VAL A 282 -7.50 -17.32 -20.53
C VAL A 282 -6.27 -17.71 -21.34
N GLU A 283 -6.31 -17.45 -22.65
CA GLU A 283 -5.13 -17.63 -23.50
C GLU A 283 -4.04 -16.60 -23.18
N GLU A 284 -2.79 -17.07 -23.06
CA GLU A 284 -1.65 -16.20 -22.73
C GLU A 284 -1.47 -15.05 -23.74
N VAL A 285 -1.65 -15.32 -25.03
CA VAL A 285 -1.52 -14.31 -26.10
C VAL A 285 -2.55 -13.21 -25.94
N PHE A 286 -3.81 -13.58 -25.67
CA PHE A 286 -4.89 -12.64 -25.41
C PHE A 286 -4.60 -11.79 -24.17
N ALA A 287 -4.22 -12.43 -23.05
CA ALA A 287 -3.88 -11.72 -21.82
C ALA A 287 -2.77 -10.69 -22.06
N ARG A 288 -1.67 -11.08 -22.72
CA ARG A 288 -0.57 -10.16 -23.04
C ARG A 288 -1.03 -8.93 -23.82
N GLU A 289 -1.90 -9.12 -24.80
CA GLU A 289 -2.38 -8.01 -25.62
C GLU A 289 -3.34 -7.11 -24.83
N ALA A 290 -4.28 -7.67 -24.06
CA ALA A 290 -5.19 -6.91 -23.21
C ALA A 290 -4.44 -6.02 -22.20
N ILE A 291 -3.43 -6.59 -21.53
CA ILE A 291 -2.58 -5.86 -20.57
C ILE A 291 -1.80 -4.72 -21.25
N LYS A 292 -1.17 -5.01 -22.40
CA LYS A 292 -0.37 -4.02 -23.15
C LYS A 292 -1.25 -2.92 -23.73
N SER A 293 -2.39 -3.27 -24.30
CA SER A 293 -3.31 -2.35 -24.96
C SER A 293 -3.81 -1.28 -23.98
N LEU A 294 -4.37 -1.70 -22.84
CA LEU A 294 -4.85 -0.75 -21.84
C LEU A 294 -3.73 0.11 -21.25
N ALA A 295 -2.57 -0.49 -20.93
CA ALA A 295 -1.46 0.28 -20.39
C ALA A 295 -0.93 1.33 -21.37
N ARG A 296 -0.88 1.00 -22.68
CA ARG A 296 -0.48 1.94 -23.74
C ARG A 296 -1.50 3.05 -23.93
N SER A 297 -2.79 2.71 -24.02
CA SER A 297 -3.85 3.73 -24.15
C SER A 297 -3.93 4.64 -22.94
N SER A 298 -3.52 4.16 -21.76
CA SER A 298 -3.50 4.94 -20.52
C SER A 298 -2.45 6.04 -20.49
N VAL A 299 -1.39 5.95 -21.31
CA VAL A 299 -0.27 6.91 -21.30
C VAL A 299 -0.73 8.32 -21.63
N SER A 300 -1.66 8.48 -22.59
CA SER A 300 -2.12 9.81 -23.01
C SER A 300 -2.77 10.60 -21.87
N PHE A 301 -3.54 9.93 -21.01
CA PHE A 301 -4.17 10.53 -19.83
C PHE A 301 -3.15 10.99 -18.79
N CYS A 302 -1.96 10.37 -18.75
CA CYS A 302 -0.94 10.61 -17.73
C CYS A 302 0.06 11.71 -18.12
N THR A 303 -0.07 12.32 -19.30
CA THR A 303 0.95 13.23 -19.85
C THR A 303 1.23 14.41 -18.92
N GLN A 304 0.18 15.04 -18.38
CA GLN A 304 0.33 16.18 -17.47
C GLN A 304 1.03 15.77 -16.16
N ASP A 305 0.64 14.65 -15.57
CA ASP A 305 1.27 14.11 -14.36
C ASP A 305 2.76 13.84 -14.56
N PHE A 306 3.15 13.25 -15.69
CA PHE A 306 4.56 13.01 -15.98
C PHE A 306 5.36 14.30 -16.14
N MET A 307 4.76 15.32 -16.76
CA MET A 307 5.38 16.64 -16.87
C MET A 307 5.52 17.32 -15.50
N ALA A 308 4.47 17.27 -14.67
CA ALA A 308 4.48 17.80 -13.31
C ALA A 308 5.53 17.08 -12.43
N ALA A 309 5.58 15.76 -12.47
CA ALA A 309 6.55 14.95 -11.73
C ALA A 309 7.99 15.22 -12.19
N LYS A 310 8.22 15.39 -13.50
CA LYS A 310 9.52 15.78 -14.05
C LYS A 310 9.94 17.16 -13.55
N LYS A 311 9.04 18.14 -13.57
CA LYS A 311 9.29 19.49 -13.04
C LYS A 311 9.64 19.45 -11.55
N ALA A 312 8.83 18.77 -10.74
CA ALA A 312 9.08 18.62 -9.30
C ALA A 312 10.42 17.95 -8.99
N ARG A 313 10.85 16.95 -9.78
CA ARG A 313 12.18 16.31 -9.64
C ARG A 313 13.33 17.27 -9.95
N VAL A 314 13.18 18.12 -10.97
CA VAL A 314 14.19 19.15 -11.31
C VAL A 314 14.29 20.17 -10.18
N GLU A 315 13.16 20.65 -9.68
CA GLU A 315 13.10 21.59 -8.55
C GLU A 315 13.69 21.00 -7.27
N ALA A 316 13.35 19.76 -6.92
CA ALA A 316 13.90 19.08 -5.75
C ALA A 316 15.43 18.86 -5.86
N ARG A 317 15.94 18.57 -7.06
CA ARG A 317 17.40 18.49 -7.32
C ARG A 317 18.06 19.86 -7.16
N ALA A 318 17.45 20.92 -7.67
CA ALA A 318 17.95 22.28 -7.51
C ALA A 318 17.97 22.71 -6.03
N LEU A 319 16.91 22.42 -5.28
CA LEU A 319 16.84 22.69 -3.83
C LEU A 319 17.90 21.91 -3.06
N LYS A 320 18.08 20.62 -3.38
CA LYS A 320 19.13 19.79 -2.76
C LYS A 320 20.53 20.33 -3.07
N ALA A 321 20.78 20.76 -4.31
CA ALA A 321 22.05 21.38 -4.68
C ALA A 321 22.29 22.70 -3.94
N ALA A 322 21.28 23.57 -3.86
CA ALA A 322 21.35 24.83 -3.11
C ALA A 322 21.67 24.59 -1.62
N LYS A 323 21.00 23.61 -0.99
CA LYS A 323 21.25 23.25 0.42
C LYS A 323 22.65 22.66 0.65
N VAL A 324 23.21 21.97 -0.35
CA VAL A 324 24.61 21.50 -0.30
C VAL A 324 25.59 22.67 -0.39
N GLU A 325 25.34 23.65 -1.26
CA GLU A 325 26.19 24.84 -1.37
C GLU A 325 26.07 25.76 -0.15
N GLU A 326 24.88 25.94 0.41
CA GLU A 326 24.66 26.66 1.67
C GLU A 326 25.44 26.01 2.82
N ASN A 327 25.35 24.67 2.97
CA ASN A 327 26.09 23.92 3.97
C ASN A 327 27.62 24.00 3.78
N LYS A 328 28.10 24.11 2.54
CA LYS A 328 29.51 24.35 2.24
C LYS A 328 29.93 25.77 2.63
N ALA A 329 29.11 26.78 2.32
CA ALA A 329 29.39 28.17 2.63
C ALA A 329 29.43 28.43 4.15
N THR A 330 28.55 27.79 4.93
CA THR A 330 28.59 27.86 6.41
C THR A 330 29.75 27.09 7.04
N ARG A 331 30.44 26.23 6.27
CA ARG A 331 31.62 25.46 6.72
C ARG A 331 32.94 26.20 6.53
N VAL A 332 32.94 27.38 5.92
CA VAL A 332 34.13 28.23 5.75
C VAL A 332 33.94 29.48 6.62
N VAL A 333 34.72 29.72 7.68
CA VAL A 333 35.88 30.65 7.78
C VAL A 333 36.11 30.92 9.31
N PRO A 334 37.28 31.31 9.89
CA PRO A 334 38.56 31.73 9.28
C PRO A 334 39.84 31.01 9.76
N ASP A 335 40.85 31.05 8.89
CA ASP A 335 42.27 31.10 9.26
C ASP A 335 42.55 32.30 10.19
N ALA A 336 43.10 32.04 11.37
CA ALA A 336 43.79 33.04 12.18
C ALA A 336 45.17 32.53 12.57
N LYS A 337 46.21 33.18 12.03
CA LYS A 337 47.62 32.96 12.32
C LYS A 337 48.04 33.53 13.70
N ALA A 338 48.96 32.79 14.32
CA ALA A 338 50.13 33.23 15.11
C ALA A 338 49.97 33.70 16.58
N GLN A 339 50.65 33.03 17.53
CA GLN A 339 52.00 33.39 18.03
C GLN A 339 52.50 32.54 19.23
N SER A 340 53.83 32.41 19.33
CA SER A 340 54.68 31.98 20.47
C SER A 340 54.73 30.46 20.77
N GLY A 341 55.86 29.80 21.05
CA GLY A 341 57.25 30.22 21.23
C GLY A 341 58.19 28.99 21.25
N LYS A 342 59.49 29.26 21.09
CA LYS A 342 60.63 28.33 21.07
C LYS A 342 60.82 27.52 22.36
N ALA A 343 61.36 26.31 22.19
CA ALA A 343 62.38 25.56 22.99
C ALA A 343 61.98 24.08 22.97
N SER A 344 62.80 23.04 22.91
CA SER A 344 64.23 22.77 22.71
C SER A 344 64.37 21.26 22.97
N SER A 345 65.09 20.53 22.12
CA SER A 345 65.87 19.31 22.42
C SER A 345 65.35 18.24 23.41
N GLY A 346 65.18 17.01 22.92
CA GLY A 346 65.19 15.82 23.78
C GLY A 346 64.98 14.52 23.02
N LYS A 347 66.07 13.94 22.49
CA LYS A 347 66.14 12.54 22.04
C LYS A 347 65.83 11.60 23.22
N GLN A 348 65.00 10.57 22.99
CA GLN A 348 65.23 9.20 23.50
C GLN A 348 64.21 8.21 22.94
N GLU A 349 64.67 7.29 22.09
CA GLU A 349 64.24 5.89 22.03
C GLU A 349 65.25 5.06 22.84
N PRO A 350 65.09 3.74 23.09
CA PRO A 350 63.90 2.93 23.42
C PRO A 350 64.14 1.95 24.61
N SER A 351 63.09 1.33 25.18
CA SER A 351 63.18 0.03 25.91
C SER A 351 61.76 -0.56 26.07
N VAL A 352 61.38 -1.68 25.43
CA VAL A 352 61.60 -3.09 25.81
C VAL A 352 61.25 -3.42 27.28
N ALA A 353 60.11 -4.10 27.48
CA ALA A 353 59.84 -5.20 28.44
C ALA A 353 58.35 -5.60 28.24
N GLN A 354 58.02 -6.75 27.61
CA GLN A 354 57.83 -8.08 28.21
C GLN A 354 56.91 -8.12 29.43
N GLY A 355 55.82 -8.86 29.29
CA GLY A 355 54.79 -9.17 30.29
C GLY A 355 53.53 -9.65 29.60
#